data_AF-A0A963LRL6-F1
#
_entry.id   AF-A0A963LRL6-F1
#
_cell.length_a   1.000
_cell.length_b   1.000
_cell.length_c   1.000
_cell.angle_alpha   90.00
_cell.angle_beta   90.00
_cell.angle_gamma   90.00
#
_symmetry.space_group_name_H-M   'P 1'
#
loop_
_entity.id
_entity.type
_entity.pdbx_description
1 polymer ?
#
loop_
_entity_poly.entity_id
_entity_poly.type
_entity_poly.pdbx_seq_one_letter_code
_entity_poly.pdbx_strand_id
1 'polypeptide(L)'
;LRDQWHGMSRTGTSGRAFAHVAEPAVQMHPRDMARRQLEAGDLVQLTSRRGSIVVPVQRDADLAPGQVFLAMHWGSEYLGGRSSVGTPLAGVNALTTPARCPDSHQPELKHAAVKLLKAELPWTLLAQAWLPPDRALRAQERLRALMPQFAFAVCVPFASRSTLDDSAQARDGVLLRCAAAEPPADALLATIEQILGLDATGVLRYADRQRGQRRAMRLAEHNAELRLEAFLLAGDTRAQSWIQTVLQDQRDARAFGRQLLAPVARAPAAIAARDQPVCTCFNVSQQQIAATLAEGTGTASQRLDLLQQRLQCGTNCGSCVPELRRLAQASCMAMPAPLAA
;
A
#
# COMPACT_ATOMS: atom_id res chain seq x y z
N LEU A 1 8.03 -8.73 -3.23
CA LEU A 1 8.20 -7.78 -2.10
C LEU A 1 9.67 -7.72 -1.72
N ARG A 2 10.41 -6.69 -2.18
CA ARG A 2 11.89 -6.63 -2.10
C ARG A 2 12.44 -5.81 -0.93
N ASP A 3 11.68 -4.83 -0.46
CA ASP A 3 12.17 -3.78 0.46
C ASP A 3 11.90 -4.10 1.95
N GLN A 4 11.42 -5.31 2.25
CA GLN A 4 11.00 -5.74 3.57
C GLN A 4 11.91 -6.85 4.10
N TRP A 5 12.20 -6.83 5.40
CA TRP A 5 13.09 -7.80 6.06
C TRP A 5 12.27 -8.83 6.83
N HIS A 6 12.12 -10.03 6.27
CA HIS A 6 11.39 -11.16 6.89
C HIS A 6 10.00 -10.75 7.42
N GLY A 7 9.68 -11.01 8.70
CA GLY A 7 8.42 -10.59 9.33
C GLY A 7 8.35 -9.09 9.65
N MET A 8 9.15 -8.26 8.98
CA MET A 8 9.27 -6.81 9.15
C MET A 8 9.78 -6.35 10.52
N SER A 9 10.43 -7.21 11.31
CA SER A 9 10.97 -6.83 12.63
C SER A 9 12.03 -5.72 12.59
N ARG A 10 12.70 -5.52 11.44
CA ARG A 10 13.69 -4.44 11.23
C ARG A 10 13.18 -3.28 10.36
N THR A 11 12.14 -3.53 9.56
CA THR A 11 11.69 -2.63 8.47
C THR A 11 10.28 -2.09 8.69
N GLY A 12 9.52 -2.71 9.59
CA GLY A 12 8.09 -2.48 9.79
C GLY A 12 7.72 -1.16 10.45
N THR A 13 8.69 -0.44 11.01
CA THR A 13 8.53 0.94 11.50
C THR A 13 9.05 1.99 10.51
N SER A 14 9.71 1.58 9.43
CA SER A 14 10.25 2.48 8.42
C SER A 14 9.23 2.70 7.30
N GLY A 15 8.53 3.85 7.30
CA GLY A 15 7.53 4.16 6.28
C GLY A 15 8.06 4.13 4.85
N ARG A 16 9.37 4.37 4.64
CA ARG A 16 10.03 4.26 3.34
C ARG A 16 10.02 2.83 2.80
N ALA A 17 10.16 1.81 3.66
CA ALA A 17 10.13 0.41 3.23
C ALA A 17 8.77 -0.02 2.62
N PHE A 18 7.70 0.73 2.90
CA PHE A 18 6.35 0.52 2.37
C PHE A 18 6.09 1.30 1.06
N ALA A 19 7.04 2.09 0.58
CA ALA A 19 6.84 2.96 -0.58
C ALA A 19 6.61 2.19 -1.89
N HIS A 20 7.25 1.02 -2.03
CA HIS A 20 7.04 0.15 -3.18
C HIS A 20 5.77 -0.69 -3.03
N VAL A 21 5.62 -1.46 -1.94
CA VAL A 21 4.39 -2.22 -1.69
C VAL A 21 3.86 -1.82 -0.32
N ALA A 22 2.75 -1.07 -0.34
CA ALA A 22 2.19 -0.47 0.87
C ALA A 22 1.35 -1.47 1.69
N GLU A 23 0.71 -2.45 1.04
CA GLU A 23 -0.26 -3.34 1.69
C GLU A 23 -0.16 -4.78 1.17
N PRO A 24 -0.59 -5.79 1.95
CA PRO A 24 -0.67 -7.17 1.48
C PRO A 24 -1.67 -7.30 0.33
N ALA A 25 -1.31 -8.05 -0.69
CA ALA A 25 -2.24 -8.52 -1.72
C ALA A 25 -1.90 -9.96 -2.10
N VAL A 26 -2.92 -10.77 -2.34
CA VAL A 26 -2.74 -12.11 -2.92
C VAL A 26 -2.64 -11.97 -4.43
N GLN A 27 -1.54 -12.45 -4.99
CA GLN A 27 -1.31 -12.48 -6.42
C GLN A 27 -2.02 -13.70 -7.03
N MET A 28 -2.70 -13.48 -8.15
CA MET A 28 -3.49 -14.51 -8.83
C MET A 28 -3.43 -14.34 -10.34
N HIS A 29 -3.37 -15.46 -11.06
CA HIS A 29 -3.36 -15.45 -12.51
C HIS A 29 -4.68 -14.89 -13.09
N PRO A 30 -4.65 -14.02 -14.13
CA PRO A 30 -5.86 -13.40 -14.68
C PRO A 30 -6.96 -14.38 -15.10
N ARG A 31 -6.60 -15.57 -15.59
CA ARG A 31 -7.59 -16.62 -15.93
C ARG A 31 -8.37 -17.12 -14.71
N ASP A 32 -7.73 -17.27 -13.57
CA ASP A 32 -8.42 -17.75 -12.37
C ASP A 32 -9.24 -16.65 -11.72
N MET A 33 -8.77 -15.40 -11.79
CA MET A 33 -9.58 -14.23 -11.42
C MET A 33 -10.85 -14.16 -12.29
N ALA A 34 -10.74 -14.29 -13.60
CA ALA A 34 -11.88 -14.26 -14.52
C ALA A 34 -12.89 -15.39 -14.23
N ARG A 35 -12.41 -16.63 -14.03
CA ARG A 35 -13.26 -17.78 -13.65
C ARG A 35 -14.01 -17.56 -12.33
N ARG A 36 -13.46 -16.74 -11.44
CA ARG A 36 -14.03 -16.42 -10.12
C ARG A 36 -14.71 -15.06 -10.07
N GLN A 37 -14.82 -14.35 -11.20
CA GLN A 37 -15.43 -13.01 -11.29
C GLN A 37 -14.78 -12.01 -10.31
N LEU A 38 -13.45 -12.04 -10.23
CA LEU A 38 -12.66 -11.16 -9.38
C LEU A 38 -11.99 -10.05 -10.20
N GLU A 39 -12.07 -8.84 -9.70
CA GLU A 39 -11.33 -7.68 -10.19
C GLU A 39 -10.15 -7.35 -9.27
N ALA A 40 -9.16 -6.62 -9.78
CA ALA A 40 -8.03 -6.19 -8.96
C ALA A 40 -8.51 -5.26 -7.84
N GLY A 41 -8.11 -5.55 -6.60
CA GLY A 41 -8.57 -4.84 -5.41
C GLY A 41 -9.79 -5.46 -4.72
N ASP A 42 -10.49 -6.40 -5.34
CA ASP A 42 -11.53 -7.17 -4.64
C ASP A 42 -10.95 -7.87 -3.42
N LEU A 43 -11.67 -7.83 -2.30
CA LEU A 43 -11.29 -8.56 -1.11
C LEU A 43 -11.65 -10.04 -1.26
N VAL A 44 -10.70 -10.91 -0.89
CA VAL A 44 -10.90 -12.36 -0.88
C VAL A 44 -10.53 -12.93 0.49
N GLN A 45 -11.32 -13.88 0.94
CA GLN A 45 -11.01 -14.69 2.11
C GLN A 45 -10.19 -15.91 1.67
N LEU A 46 -9.02 -16.05 2.27
CA LEU A 46 -8.17 -17.23 2.16
C LEU A 46 -8.31 -18.05 3.43
N THR A 47 -8.59 -19.34 3.31
CA THR A 47 -8.74 -20.25 4.44
C THR A 47 -7.91 -21.50 4.23
N SER A 48 -7.05 -21.82 5.19
CA SER A 48 -6.38 -23.13 5.29
C SER A 48 -6.96 -23.93 6.46
N ARG A 49 -6.42 -25.12 6.71
CA ARG A 49 -6.76 -25.91 7.91
C ARG A 49 -6.41 -25.20 9.22
N ARG A 50 -5.47 -24.25 9.20
CA ARG A 50 -4.96 -23.57 10.41
C ARG A 50 -5.62 -22.22 10.69
N GLY A 51 -6.18 -21.56 9.69
CA GLY A 51 -6.74 -20.23 9.89
C GLY A 51 -7.29 -19.61 8.62
N SER A 52 -7.77 -18.38 8.76
CA SER A 52 -8.25 -17.57 7.65
C SER A 52 -7.67 -16.17 7.74
N ILE A 53 -7.56 -15.51 6.59
CA ILE A 53 -7.27 -14.08 6.45
C ILE A 53 -8.13 -13.49 5.33
N VAL A 54 -8.28 -12.16 5.31
CA VAL A 54 -8.88 -11.42 4.20
C VAL A 54 -7.82 -10.49 3.61
N VAL A 55 -7.67 -10.49 2.30
CA VAL A 55 -6.68 -9.66 1.59
C VAL A 55 -7.23 -9.24 0.22
N PRO A 56 -6.81 -8.09 -0.34
CA PRO A 56 -7.13 -7.74 -1.72
C PRO A 56 -6.43 -8.68 -2.70
N VAL A 57 -7.06 -8.93 -3.84
CA VAL A 57 -6.47 -9.67 -4.95
C VAL A 57 -5.73 -8.75 -5.93
N GLN A 58 -4.57 -9.19 -6.41
CA GLN A 58 -3.77 -8.52 -7.42
C GLN A 58 -3.54 -9.46 -8.61
N ARG A 59 -3.65 -8.92 -9.83
CA ARG A 59 -3.35 -9.66 -11.06
C ARG A 59 -1.85 -9.91 -11.18
N ASP A 60 -1.48 -11.15 -11.51
CA ASP A 60 -0.11 -11.53 -11.84
C ASP A 60 -0.11 -12.59 -12.94
N ALA A 61 0.34 -12.21 -14.14
CA ALA A 61 0.38 -13.11 -15.30
C ALA A 61 1.59 -14.06 -15.28
N ASP A 62 2.56 -13.83 -14.41
CA ASP A 62 3.76 -14.67 -14.28
C ASP A 62 3.49 -15.91 -13.40
N LEU A 63 2.36 -15.92 -12.67
CA LEU A 63 1.93 -17.08 -11.87
C LEU A 63 1.27 -18.17 -12.71
N ALA A 64 1.56 -19.43 -12.38
CA ALA A 64 0.85 -20.55 -12.97
C ALA A 64 -0.63 -20.56 -12.57
N PRO A 65 -1.56 -20.87 -13.49
CA PRO A 65 -2.97 -21.07 -13.14
C PRO A 65 -3.18 -22.15 -12.07
N GLY A 66 -4.15 -21.95 -11.19
CA GLY A 66 -4.45 -22.83 -10.05
C GLY A 66 -3.61 -22.53 -8.80
N GLN A 67 -2.68 -21.58 -8.87
CA GLN A 67 -1.84 -21.16 -7.74
C GLN A 67 -2.12 -19.69 -7.37
N VAL A 68 -1.80 -19.37 -6.13
CA VAL A 68 -1.78 -17.99 -5.61
C VAL A 68 -0.49 -17.76 -4.85
N PHE A 69 -0.01 -16.51 -4.85
CA PHE A 69 1.16 -16.13 -4.06
C PHE A 69 0.80 -15.02 -3.08
N LEU A 70 1.31 -15.13 -1.85
CA LEU A 70 1.18 -14.09 -0.83
C LEU A 70 2.47 -14.00 -0.03
N ALA A 71 3.02 -12.79 0.07
CA ALA A 71 4.30 -12.58 0.75
C ALA A 71 4.17 -12.82 2.27
N MET A 72 5.07 -13.63 2.84
CA MET A 72 5.06 -14.01 4.27
C MET A 72 5.25 -12.85 5.27
N HIS A 73 5.65 -11.67 4.78
CA HIS A 73 6.11 -10.55 5.61
C HIS A 73 4.97 -9.93 6.44
N TRP A 74 3.72 -10.14 6.02
CA TRP A 74 2.54 -9.51 6.59
C TRP A 74 2.04 -10.27 7.82
N GLY A 75 2.57 -9.91 8.98
CA GLY A 75 2.13 -10.37 10.30
C GLY A 75 0.89 -9.65 10.84
N SER A 76 0.43 -10.06 12.02
CA SER A 76 -0.71 -9.45 12.73
C SER A 76 -0.47 -8.00 13.17
N GLU A 77 0.76 -7.51 13.05
CA GLU A 77 1.09 -6.10 13.26
C GLU A 77 0.55 -5.18 12.16
N TYR A 78 0.42 -5.70 10.93
CA TYR A 78 0.09 -4.92 9.73
C TYR A 78 -1.21 -5.37 9.07
N LEU A 79 -1.55 -6.65 9.21
CA LEU A 79 -2.74 -7.27 8.64
C LEU A 79 -3.59 -7.85 9.76
N GLY A 80 -4.87 -7.53 9.78
CA GLY A 80 -5.79 -8.02 10.79
C GLY A 80 -7.24 -8.05 10.29
N GLY A 81 -8.14 -8.02 11.26
CA GLY A 81 -9.57 -8.19 11.06
C GLY A 81 -10.10 -9.27 12.01
N ARG A 82 -11.34 -9.70 11.79
CA ARG A 82 -11.96 -10.83 12.47
C ARG A 82 -12.71 -11.73 11.48
N SER A 83 -12.77 -13.01 11.81
CA SER A 83 -13.60 -13.97 11.09
C SER A 83 -15.09 -13.72 11.36
N SER A 84 -15.95 -14.39 10.59
CA SER A 84 -17.41 -14.37 10.80
C SER A 84 -17.84 -14.89 12.17
N VAL A 85 -17.01 -15.69 12.84
CA VAL A 85 -17.25 -16.22 14.19
C VAL A 85 -16.55 -15.40 15.29
N GLY A 86 -16.05 -14.21 14.95
CA GLY A 86 -15.50 -13.24 15.91
C GLY A 86 -14.05 -13.48 16.34
N THR A 87 -13.36 -14.46 15.76
CA THR A 87 -11.93 -14.72 16.06
C THR A 87 -11.05 -13.71 15.33
N PRO A 88 -10.10 -13.03 16.00
CA PRO A 88 -9.13 -12.18 15.32
C PRO A 88 -8.38 -12.94 14.22
N LEU A 89 -8.26 -12.33 13.04
CA LEU A 89 -7.43 -12.85 11.96
C LEU A 89 -5.97 -12.62 12.33
N ALA A 90 -5.12 -13.59 11.98
CA ALA A 90 -3.68 -13.51 12.17
C ALA A 90 -2.99 -13.09 10.85
N GLY A 91 -1.66 -12.99 10.88
CA GLY A 91 -0.86 -12.72 9.68
C GLY A 91 -0.81 -13.92 8.72
N VAL A 92 -0.08 -13.76 7.61
CA VAL A 92 0.02 -14.74 6.52
C VAL A 92 0.45 -16.14 7.00
N ASN A 93 1.33 -16.22 8.02
CA ASN A 93 1.76 -17.49 8.60
C ASN A 93 0.65 -18.28 9.31
N ALA A 94 -0.55 -17.72 9.48
CA ALA A 94 -1.72 -18.47 9.92
C ALA A 94 -2.25 -19.42 8.85
N LEU A 95 -1.96 -19.17 7.57
CA LEU A 95 -2.36 -20.03 6.47
C LEU A 95 -1.42 -21.22 6.25
N THR A 96 -0.19 -21.19 6.77
CA THR A 96 0.83 -22.22 6.51
C THR A 96 0.53 -23.56 7.21
N THR A 97 1.43 -24.53 7.11
CA THR A 97 1.31 -25.87 7.71
C THR A 97 2.31 -26.05 8.87
N PRO A 98 2.01 -26.88 9.90
CA PRO A 98 2.97 -27.22 10.94
C PRO A 98 3.94 -28.33 10.51
N ALA A 99 3.83 -28.82 9.27
CA ALA A 99 4.70 -29.86 8.74
C ALA A 99 6.17 -29.42 8.75
N ARG A 100 7.06 -30.37 9.02
CA ARG A 100 8.52 -30.18 8.97
C ARG A 100 9.17 -31.41 8.35
N CYS A 101 10.34 -31.24 7.76
CA CYS A 101 11.16 -32.36 7.32
C CYS A 101 11.52 -33.24 8.53
N PRO A 102 11.34 -34.57 8.46
CA PRO A 102 11.68 -35.46 9.57
C PRO A 102 13.17 -35.47 9.89
N ASP A 103 14.05 -35.24 8.90
CA ASP A 103 15.50 -35.31 9.08
C ASP A 103 16.10 -33.95 9.49
N SER A 104 15.77 -32.88 8.76
CA SER A 104 16.35 -31.56 9.01
C SER A 104 15.57 -30.71 10.00
N HIS A 105 14.35 -31.13 10.37
CA HIS A 105 13.39 -30.38 11.17
C HIS A 105 12.98 -29.02 10.61
N GLN A 106 13.36 -28.69 9.36
CA GLN A 106 12.98 -27.43 8.73
C GLN A 106 11.47 -27.41 8.43
N PRO A 107 10.76 -26.30 8.72
CA PRO A 107 9.33 -26.18 8.49
C PRO A 107 8.98 -26.02 7.00
N GLU A 108 7.81 -26.53 6.60
CA GLU A 108 7.23 -26.28 5.28
C GLU A 108 6.59 -24.88 5.24
N LEU A 109 7.28 -23.95 4.57
CA LEU A 109 6.88 -22.54 4.46
C LEU A 109 6.63 -22.10 3.01
N LYS A 110 6.73 -23.00 2.04
CA LYS A 110 6.62 -22.70 0.60
C LYS A 110 5.22 -22.97 0.07
N HIS A 111 4.52 -23.98 0.60
CA HIS A 111 3.22 -24.39 0.09
C HIS A 111 2.20 -24.65 1.21
N ALA A 112 0.98 -24.18 0.99
CA ALA A 112 -0.19 -24.52 1.80
C ALA A 112 -1.43 -24.57 0.93
N ALA A 113 -2.26 -25.60 1.13
CA ALA A 113 -3.56 -25.68 0.47
C ALA A 113 -4.52 -24.66 1.09
N VAL A 114 -5.13 -23.83 0.25
CA VAL A 114 -6.08 -22.79 0.67
C VAL A 114 -7.36 -22.85 -0.15
N LYS A 115 -8.49 -22.59 0.51
CA LYS A 115 -9.75 -22.22 -0.13
C LYS A 115 -9.77 -20.71 -0.31
N LEU A 116 -10.23 -20.25 -1.46
CA LEU A 116 -10.40 -18.83 -1.78
C LEU A 116 -11.87 -18.54 -2.10
N LEU A 117 -12.44 -17.54 -1.42
CA LEU A 117 -13.78 -17.02 -1.66
C LEU A 117 -13.75 -15.49 -1.76
N LYS A 118 -14.63 -14.90 -2.57
CA LYS A 118 -14.84 -13.44 -2.57
C LYS A 118 -15.42 -13.01 -1.22
N ALA A 119 -14.91 -11.92 -0.66
CA ALA A 119 -15.37 -11.34 0.60
C ALA A 119 -16.23 -10.10 0.30
N GLU A 120 -17.54 -10.24 0.44
CA GLU A 120 -18.52 -9.16 0.22
C GLU A 120 -18.53 -8.21 1.43
N LEU A 121 -17.68 -7.18 1.38
CA LEU A 121 -17.54 -6.17 2.44
C LEU A 121 -17.82 -4.77 1.85
N PRO A 122 -19.10 -4.39 1.70
CA PRO A 122 -19.50 -3.17 0.99
C PRO A 122 -19.10 -1.89 1.74
N TRP A 123 -18.97 -1.95 3.06
CA TRP A 123 -18.51 -0.80 3.84
C TRP A 123 -16.99 -0.80 3.89
N THR A 124 -16.36 0.28 3.40
CA THR A 124 -14.90 0.42 3.38
C THR A 124 -14.45 1.70 4.09
N LEU A 125 -13.25 1.67 4.65
CA LEU A 125 -12.59 2.80 5.26
C LEU A 125 -11.14 2.93 4.76
N LEU A 126 -10.74 4.16 4.48
CA LEU A 126 -9.34 4.53 4.28
C LEU A 126 -9.07 5.81 5.05
N ALA A 127 -8.03 5.80 5.88
CA ALA A 127 -7.57 6.97 6.60
C ALA A 127 -6.05 7.06 6.53
N GLN A 128 -5.53 8.28 6.44
CA GLN A 128 -4.09 8.57 6.50
C GLN A 128 -3.85 9.84 7.30
N ALA A 129 -2.74 9.91 8.02
CA ALA A 129 -2.28 11.13 8.64
C ALA A 129 -0.76 11.21 8.60
N TRP A 130 -0.25 12.40 8.29
CA TRP A 130 1.10 12.79 8.68
C TRP A 130 1.12 13.08 10.18
N LEU A 131 2.12 12.54 10.87
CA LEU A 131 2.28 12.65 12.32
C LEU A 131 3.75 12.89 12.66
N PRO A 132 4.05 13.59 13.76
CA PRO A 132 5.40 13.57 14.33
C PRO A 132 5.89 12.13 14.54
N PRO A 133 7.19 11.82 14.33
CA PRO A 133 7.69 10.44 14.36
C PRO A 133 7.34 9.66 15.64
N ASP A 134 7.43 10.30 16.80
CA ASP A 134 7.07 9.73 18.10
C ASP A 134 5.57 9.41 18.22
N ARG A 135 4.73 10.23 17.58
CA ARG A 135 3.28 10.03 17.53
C ARG A 135 2.86 9.03 16.46
N ALA A 136 3.60 8.91 15.36
CA ALA A 136 3.28 8.00 14.26
C ALA A 136 3.28 6.54 14.75
N LEU A 137 4.32 6.11 15.46
CA LEU A 137 4.41 4.75 16.00
C LEU A 137 3.28 4.47 17.01
N ARG A 138 3.04 5.38 17.96
CA ARG A 138 1.95 5.25 18.94
C ARG A 138 0.58 5.21 18.28
N ALA A 139 0.37 6.01 17.23
CA ALA A 139 -0.88 5.98 16.46
C ALA A 139 -1.05 4.63 15.76
N GLN A 140 0.00 4.09 15.16
CA GLN A 140 -0.02 2.76 14.54
C GLN A 140 -0.36 1.66 15.55
N GLU A 141 0.24 1.67 16.75
CA GLU A 141 -0.08 0.72 17.82
C GLU A 141 -1.53 0.80 18.27
N ARG A 142 -2.05 2.02 18.48
CA ARG A 142 -3.45 2.24 18.88
C ARG A 142 -4.42 1.82 17.78
N LEU A 143 -4.12 2.10 16.52
CA LEU A 143 -4.94 1.68 15.38
C LEU A 143 -4.91 0.16 15.19
N ARG A 144 -3.73 -0.47 15.37
CA ARG A 144 -3.56 -1.93 15.33
C ARG A 144 -4.49 -2.62 16.32
N ALA A 145 -4.63 -2.08 17.54
CA ALA A 145 -5.54 -2.60 18.55
C ALA A 145 -7.03 -2.56 18.13
N LEU A 146 -7.39 -1.69 17.18
CA LEU A 146 -8.75 -1.58 16.65
C LEU A 146 -9.00 -2.49 15.44
N MET A 147 -7.96 -3.07 14.82
CA MET A 147 -8.12 -3.94 13.64
C MET A 147 -9.10 -5.11 13.83
N PRO A 148 -9.15 -5.81 14.99
CA PRO A 148 -10.12 -6.88 15.22
C PRO A 148 -11.60 -6.43 15.23
N GLN A 149 -11.86 -5.12 15.19
CA GLN A 149 -13.22 -4.58 15.09
C GLN A 149 -13.78 -4.60 13.65
N PHE A 150 -12.95 -4.92 12.66
CA PHE A 150 -13.31 -4.97 11.24
C PHE A 150 -13.18 -6.38 10.68
N ALA A 151 -13.86 -6.69 9.58
CA ALA A 151 -13.69 -7.99 8.90
C ALA A 151 -12.35 -8.06 8.14
N PHE A 152 -11.87 -6.92 7.66
CA PHE A 152 -10.56 -6.72 7.06
C PHE A 152 -9.95 -5.44 7.62
N ALA A 153 -8.67 -5.49 7.98
CA ALA A 153 -7.93 -4.29 8.33
C ALA A 153 -6.45 -4.39 7.97
N VAL A 154 -5.88 -3.28 7.53
CA VAL A 154 -4.45 -3.07 7.29
C VAL A 154 -4.02 -1.76 7.96
N CYS A 155 -2.94 -1.81 8.73
CA CYS A 155 -2.37 -0.64 9.39
C CYS A 155 -0.85 -0.59 9.16
N VAL A 156 -0.39 0.36 8.34
CA VAL A 156 1.01 0.43 7.87
C VAL A 156 1.56 1.85 7.98
N PRO A 157 2.85 2.02 8.22
CA PRO A 157 3.47 3.33 8.11
C PRO A 157 3.65 3.72 6.64
N PHE A 158 3.77 5.01 6.39
CA PHE A 158 4.24 5.56 5.12
C PHE A 158 5.16 6.75 5.40
N ALA A 159 5.98 7.14 4.42
CA ALA A 159 6.91 8.25 4.57
C ALA A 159 6.86 9.20 3.38
N SER A 160 7.31 10.44 3.58
CA SER A 160 7.51 11.40 2.50
C SER A 160 8.62 10.97 1.55
N ARG A 161 8.61 11.57 0.37
CA ARG A 161 9.54 11.31 -0.75
C ARG A 161 10.93 11.93 -0.56
N SER A 162 11.44 12.01 0.66
CA SER A 162 12.80 12.51 0.90
C SER A 162 13.84 11.42 0.63
N THR A 163 15.00 11.84 0.12
CA THR A 163 16.17 10.97 -0.02
C THR A 163 16.75 10.63 1.36
N LEU A 164 17.68 9.67 1.42
CA LEU A 164 18.43 9.40 2.66
C LEU A 164 19.19 10.63 3.16
N ASP A 165 19.67 11.46 2.24
CA ASP A 165 20.49 12.64 2.56
C ASP A 165 19.65 13.82 3.11
N ASP A 166 18.35 13.86 2.82
CA ASP A 166 17.41 14.89 3.31
C ASP A 166 16.45 14.33 4.38
N SER A 167 17.00 13.57 5.33
CA SER A 167 16.23 12.95 6.42
C SER A 167 15.57 13.96 7.37
N ALA A 168 16.11 15.18 7.47
CA ALA A 168 15.56 16.24 8.32
C ALA A 168 14.17 16.73 7.86
N GLN A 169 13.85 16.57 6.57
CA GLN A 169 12.53 16.90 5.99
C GLN A 169 11.64 15.66 5.81
N ALA A 170 12.09 14.49 6.29
CA ALA A 170 11.28 13.28 6.26
C ALA A 170 10.06 13.45 7.16
N ARG A 171 8.90 13.09 6.61
CA ARG A 171 7.65 13.00 7.35
C ARG A 171 7.25 11.56 7.44
N ASP A 172 6.75 11.17 8.60
CA ASP A 172 6.17 9.85 8.83
C ASP A 172 4.66 9.97 8.97
N GLY A 173 3.97 8.93 8.53
CA GLY A 173 2.54 8.85 8.62
C GLY A 173 2.06 7.43 8.82
N VAL A 174 0.77 7.30 9.13
CA VAL A 174 0.10 6.01 9.30
C VAL A 174 -1.10 5.93 8.36
N LEU A 175 -1.22 4.81 7.67
CA LEU A 175 -2.35 4.45 6.83
C LEU A 175 -3.14 3.34 7.52
N LEU A 176 -4.45 3.56 7.66
CA LEU A 176 -5.42 2.55 8.05
C LEU A 176 -6.39 2.30 6.90
N ARG A 177 -6.52 1.03 6.49
CA ARG A 177 -7.55 0.58 5.57
C ARG A 177 -8.38 -0.49 6.27
N CYS A 178 -9.71 -0.38 6.22
CA CYS A 178 -10.60 -1.39 6.77
C CYS A 178 -11.76 -1.70 5.84
N ALA A 179 -12.38 -2.86 6.03
CA ALA A 179 -13.67 -3.17 5.45
C ALA A 179 -14.55 -4.00 6.39
N ALA A 180 -15.86 -3.86 6.25
CA ALA A 180 -16.86 -4.53 7.06
C ALA A 180 -18.13 -4.81 6.22
N ALA A 181 -18.94 -5.76 6.70
CA ALA A 181 -20.25 -6.05 6.11
C ALA A 181 -21.23 -4.87 6.33
N GLU A 182 -21.14 -4.22 7.49
CA GLU A 182 -22.00 -3.13 7.91
C GLU A 182 -21.16 -1.98 8.50
N PRO A 183 -21.70 -0.74 8.53
CA PRO A 183 -21.04 0.37 9.20
C PRO A 183 -20.76 0.04 10.68
N PRO A 184 -19.54 0.27 11.19
CA PRO A 184 -19.24 0.10 12.61
C PRO A 184 -19.89 1.19 13.45
N ALA A 185 -19.85 1.02 14.78
CA ALA A 185 -20.34 2.03 15.72
C ALA A 185 -19.64 3.39 15.53
N ASP A 186 -20.42 4.49 15.63
CA ASP A 186 -19.92 5.88 15.53
C ASP A 186 -18.76 6.16 16.49
N ALA A 187 -18.77 5.53 17.67
CA ALA A 187 -17.71 5.64 18.67
C ALA A 187 -16.37 5.10 18.16
N LEU A 188 -16.36 3.98 17.43
CA LEU A 188 -15.13 3.42 16.85
C LEU A 188 -14.53 4.38 15.83
N LEU A 189 -15.37 4.96 14.96
CA LEU A 189 -14.92 5.96 13.98
C LEU A 189 -14.37 7.22 14.66
N ALA A 190 -15.01 7.67 15.74
CA ALA A 190 -14.52 8.79 16.54
C ALA A 190 -13.15 8.50 17.18
N THR A 191 -12.93 7.28 17.69
CA THR A 191 -11.62 6.86 18.21
C THR A 191 -10.54 6.89 17.14
N ILE A 192 -10.83 6.40 15.92
CA ILE A 192 -9.89 6.47 14.79
C ILE A 192 -9.56 7.93 14.46
N GLU A 193 -10.57 8.80 14.39
CA GLU A 193 -10.36 10.23 14.15
C GLU A 193 -9.46 10.87 15.21
N GLN A 194 -9.68 10.58 16.50
CA GLN A 194 -8.84 11.08 17.59
C GLN A 194 -7.39 10.61 17.49
N ILE A 195 -7.17 9.33 17.14
CA ILE A 195 -5.81 8.79 16.97
C ILE A 195 -5.06 9.54 15.85
N LEU A 196 -5.76 9.84 14.76
CA LEU A 196 -5.22 10.56 13.61
C LEU A 196 -5.24 12.09 13.77
N GLY A 197 -5.78 12.59 14.88
CA GLY A 197 -5.93 14.02 15.17
C GLY A 197 -6.91 14.75 14.24
N LEU A 198 -7.91 14.03 13.72
CA LEU A 198 -9.02 14.56 12.94
C LEU A 198 -10.13 15.16 13.81
N ASP A 199 -10.00 15.11 15.14
CA ASP A 199 -10.86 15.77 16.13
C ASP A 199 -10.44 17.22 16.44
N ALA A 200 -9.36 17.69 15.82
CA ALA A 200 -8.87 19.06 15.96
C ALA A 200 -9.83 20.12 15.37
N THR A 201 -9.59 21.38 15.69
CA THR A 201 -10.25 22.52 15.04
C THR A 201 -9.82 22.64 13.57
N GLY A 202 -10.68 23.18 12.70
CA GLY A 202 -10.37 23.37 11.28
C GLY A 202 -10.47 22.11 10.40
N VAL A 203 -11.05 21.02 10.92
CA VAL A 203 -11.29 19.80 10.14
C VAL A 203 -12.59 19.94 9.34
N LEU A 204 -12.50 19.80 8.02
CA LEU A 204 -13.68 19.73 7.16
C LEU A 204 -14.37 18.37 7.33
N ARG A 205 -15.69 18.37 7.52
CA ARG A 205 -16.44 17.15 7.84
C ARG A 205 -17.68 17.00 6.98
N TYR A 206 -17.98 15.76 6.63
CA TYR A 206 -19.24 15.34 6.03
C TYR A 206 -19.64 14.00 6.66
N ALA A 207 -20.91 13.87 7.06
CA ALA A 207 -21.45 12.64 7.60
C ALA A 207 -22.87 12.42 7.07
N ASP A 208 -23.12 11.21 6.59
CA ASP A 208 -24.44 10.71 6.21
C ASP A 208 -24.66 9.39 6.95
N ARG A 209 -25.38 9.46 8.08
CA ARG A 209 -25.67 8.30 8.91
C ARG A 209 -26.57 7.28 8.22
N GLN A 210 -27.47 7.72 7.34
CA GLN A 210 -28.36 6.82 6.62
C GLN A 210 -27.58 5.96 5.63
N ARG A 211 -26.54 6.52 5.01
CA ARG A 211 -25.64 5.81 4.10
C ARG A 211 -24.39 5.24 4.76
N GLY A 212 -24.24 5.39 6.07
CA GLY A 212 -23.04 4.97 6.82
C GLY A 212 -21.75 5.64 6.35
N GLN A 213 -21.85 6.86 5.78
CA GLN A 213 -20.71 7.59 5.23
C GLN A 213 -20.18 8.63 6.19
N ARG A 214 -18.85 8.73 6.29
CA ARG A 214 -18.16 9.74 7.09
C ARG A 214 -16.88 10.16 6.41
N ARG A 215 -16.63 11.47 6.38
CA ARG A 215 -15.44 12.08 5.81
C ARG A 215 -14.92 13.16 6.74
N ALA A 216 -13.62 13.15 6.97
CA ALA A 216 -12.92 14.17 7.74
C ALA A 216 -11.62 14.54 7.03
N MET A 217 -11.32 15.83 6.91
CA MET A 217 -10.12 16.35 6.23
C MET A 217 -9.48 17.41 7.12
N ARG A 218 -8.28 17.14 7.65
CA ARG A 218 -7.51 18.13 8.40
C ARG A 218 -6.59 18.88 7.46
N LEU A 219 -6.77 20.19 7.40
CA LEU A 219 -5.96 21.09 6.60
C LEU A 219 -5.06 21.93 7.51
N ALA A 220 -3.84 22.23 7.07
CA ALA A 220 -2.94 23.16 7.74
C ALA A 220 -2.23 24.03 6.72
N GLU A 221 -1.92 25.28 7.08
CA GLU A 221 -1.11 26.15 6.24
C GLU A 221 0.37 25.89 6.48
N HIS A 222 1.12 25.59 5.41
CA HIS A 222 2.58 25.47 5.40
C HIS A 222 3.14 26.33 4.27
N ASN A 223 4.05 27.26 4.58
CA ASN A 223 4.71 28.14 3.59
C ASN A 223 3.71 28.83 2.63
N ALA A 224 2.63 29.39 3.17
CA ALA A 224 1.53 30.02 2.43
C ALA A 224 0.72 29.09 1.51
N GLU A 225 0.92 27.78 1.53
CA GLU A 225 0.10 26.77 0.84
C GLU A 225 -0.78 26.01 1.84
N LEU A 226 -1.99 25.61 1.44
CA LEU A 226 -2.86 24.79 2.29
C LEU A 226 -2.55 23.32 2.02
N ARG A 227 -2.18 22.55 3.03
CA ARG A 227 -1.82 21.13 2.89
C ARG A 227 -2.83 20.23 3.56
N LEU A 228 -3.10 19.08 2.96
CA LEU A 228 -3.90 18.01 3.56
C LEU A 228 -3.00 17.18 4.49
N GLU A 229 -3.26 17.29 5.79
CA GLU A 229 -2.43 16.72 6.85
C GLU A 229 -2.94 15.38 7.37
N ALA A 230 -4.26 15.18 7.31
CA ALA A 230 -4.90 13.91 7.59
C ALA A 230 -6.25 13.82 6.90
N PHE A 231 -6.69 12.61 6.58
CA PHE A 231 -8.05 12.36 6.14
C PHE A 231 -8.59 11.04 6.65
N LEU A 232 -9.92 10.93 6.68
CA LEU A 232 -10.67 9.68 6.82
C LEU A 232 -11.80 9.68 5.78
N LEU A 233 -11.91 8.57 5.06
CA LEU A 233 -13.01 8.23 4.15
C LEU A 233 -13.63 6.94 4.67
N ALA A 234 -14.90 6.94 5.04
CA ALA A 234 -15.60 5.78 5.58
C ALA A 234 -16.97 5.63 4.93
N GLY A 235 -17.38 4.39 4.68
CA GLY A 235 -18.60 4.01 3.96
C GLY A 235 -18.49 4.13 2.44
N ASP A 236 -17.65 5.05 1.95
CA ASP A 236 -17.31 5.20 0.54
C ASP A 236 -15.87 5.68 0.39
N THR A 237 -15.01 4.80 -0.11
CA THR A 237 -13.59 5.10 -0.36
C THR A 237 -13.28 5.31 -1.84
N ARG A 238 -14.26 5.53 -2.72
CA ARG A 238 -14.00 5.71 -4.18
C ARG A 238 -13.04 6.85 -4.49
N ALA A 239 -13.06 7.90 -3.67
CA ALA A 239 -12.15 9.05 -3.76
C ALA A 239 -10.71 8.76 -3.30
N GLN A 240 -10.42 7.54 -2.84
CA GLN A 240 -9.14 7.18 -2.22
C GLN A 240 -7.91 7.50 -3.06
N SER A 241 -7.96 7.24 -4.37
CA SER A 241 -6.77 7.31 -5.22
C SER A 241 -6.23 8.74 -5.25
N TRP A 242 -7.10 9.69 -5.55
CA TRP A 242 -6.70 11.08 -5.73
C TRP A 242 -6.51 11.81 -4.39
N ILE A 243 -7.29 11.49 -3.35
CA ILE A 243 -7.10 12.10 -2.01
C ILE A 243 -5.76 11.67 -1.38
N GLN A 244 -5.38 10.40 -1.56
CA GLN A 244 -4.04 9.93 -1.16
C GLN A 244 -2.94 10.70 -1.87
N THR A 245 -3.08 10.94 -3.17
CA THR A 245 -2.11 11.74 -3.94
C THR A 245 -2.03 13.18 -3.42
N VAL A 246 -3.15 13.81 -3.09
CA VAL A 246 -3.15 15.18 -2.50
C VAL A 246 -2.35 15.21 -1.19
N LEU A 247 -2.60 14.25 -0.28
CA LEU A 247 -1.90 14.18 1.01
C LEU A 247 -0.41 13.83 0.85
N GLN A 248 -0.10 12.78 0.08
CA GLN A 248 1.26 12.22 0.02
C GLN A 248 2.22 13.05 -0.82
N ASP A 249 1.74 13.66 -1.91
CA ASP A 249 2.54 14.56 -2.74
C ASP A 249 2.51 16.01 -2.21
N GLN A 250 1.84 16.25 -1.07
CA GLN A 250 1.66 17.55 -0.45
C GLN A 250 1.16 18.61 -1.44
N ARG A 251 0.10 18.32 -2.21
CA ARG A 251 -0.45 19.29 -3.16
C ARG A 251 -1.19 20.41 -2.41
N ASP A 252 -1.24 21.61 -3.01
CA ASP A 252 -2.07 22.69 -2.47
C ASP A 252 -3.56 22.29 -2.50
N ALA A 253 -4.13 22.12 -1.30
CA ALA A 253 -5.49 21.72 -1.05
C ALA A 253 -6.51 22.80 -1.44
N ARG A 254 -6.09 24.08 -1.58
CA ARG A 254 -6.98 25.17 -2.02
C ARG A 254 -7.59 24.90 -3.39
N ALA A 255 -6.87 24.23 -4.29
CA ALA A 255 -7.36 23.86 -5.62
C ALA A 255 -8.58 22.91 -5.57
N PHE A 256 -8.80 22.20 -4.46
CA PHE A 256 -9.90 21.25 -4.30
C PHE A 256 -11.00 21.79 -3.37
N GLY A 257 -10.64 22.57 -2.35
CA GLY A 257 -11.59 23.16 -1.40
C GLY A 257 -12.58 22.13 -0.83
N ARG A 258 -13.89 22.44 -0.89
CA ARG A 258 -14.95 21.54 -0.42
C ARG A 258 -15.05 20.22 -1.19
N GLN A 259 -14.47 20.12 -2.40
CA GLN A 259 -14.53 18.91 -3.20
C GLN A 259 -13.74 17.76 -2.58
N LEU A 260 -12.84 18.04 -1.61
CA LEU A 260 -12.23 17.02 -0.74
C LEU A 260 -13.27 16.14 -0.04
N LEU A 261 -14.47 16.67 0.25
CA LEU A 261 -15.56 15.92 0.87
C LEU A 261 -16.43 15.16 -0.14
N ALA A 262 -16.24 15.32 -1.45
CA ALA A 262 -17.11 14.72 -2.46
C ALA A 262 -16.82 13.22 -2.66
N PRO A 263 -17.85 12.35 -2.74
CA PRO A 263 -17.69 10.91 -2.97
C PRO A 263 -17.49 10.57 -4.45
N VAL A 264 -16.51 11.23 -5.09
CA VAL A 264 -16.22 11.06 -6.52
C VAL A 264 -14.91 10.31 -6.73
N ALA A 265 -14.93 9.30 -7.60
CA ALA A 265 -13.75 8.51 -7.93
C ALA A 265 -12.72 9.30 -8.74
N ARG A 266 -13.19 10.19 -9.61
CA ARG A 266 -12.33 11.04 -10.44
C ARG A 266 -12.02 12.34 -9.71
N ALA A 267 -10.74 12.72 -9.72
CA ALA A 267 -10.30 13.99 -9.18
C ALA A 267 -11.01 15.16 -9.91
N PRO A 268 -11.52 16.16 -9.17
CA PRO A 268 -12.15 17.34 -9.78
C PRO A 268 -11.20 18.20 -10.61
N ALA A 269 -9.92 18.17 -10.27
CA ALA A 269 -8.83 18.82 -10.99
C ALA A 269 -7.84 17.77 -11.51
N ALA A 270 -7.04 18.12 -12.52
CA ALA A 270 -6.02 17.22 -13.05
C ALA A 270 -4.97 16.90 -11.98
N ILE A 271 -5.00 15.67 -11.47
CA ILE A 271 -3.97 15.12 -10.60
C ILE A 271 -3.24 14.06 -11.41
N ALA A 272 -1.96 14.32 -11.72
CA ALA A 272 -1.10 13.30 -12.30
C ALA A 272 -1.00 12.11 -11.34
N ALA A 273 -1.18 10.90 -11.86
CA ALA A 273 -1.05 9.69 -11.07
C ALA A 273 0.34 9.63 -10.44
N ARG A 274 0.39 9.14 -9.19
CA ARG A 274 1.63 8.98 -8.45
C ARG A 274 2.43 7.81 -9.03
N ASP A 275 3.60 8.08 -9.60
CA ASP A 275 4.48 7.02 -10.11
C ASP A 275 5.14 6.24 -8.96
N GLN A 276 5.29 4.93 -9.11
CA GLN A 276 5.78 4.05 -8.05
C GLN A 276 7.32 4.10 -7.97
N PRO A 277 7.92 4.24 -6.78
CA PRO A 277 9.38 4.24 -6.68
C PRO A 277 9.96 2.85 -6.98
N VAL A 278 10.95 2.82 -7.85
CA VAL A 278 11.79 1.63 -8.12
C VAL A 278 12.96 1.60 -7.15
N CYS A 279 13.59 2.73 -6.84
CA CYS A 279 14.63 2.82 -5.81
C CYS A 279 14.13 3.61 -4.60
N THR A 280 13.93 2.93 -3.47
CA THR A 280 13.45 3.55 -2.23
C THR A 280 14.50 4.46 -1.57
N CYS A 281 15.79 4.16 -1.69
CA CYS A 281 16.87 4.92 -1.03
C CYS A 281 16.97 6.37 -1.54
N PHE A 282 16.90 6.53 -2.86
CA PHE A 282 17.03 7.82 -3.54
C PHE A 282 15.70 8.27 -4.17
N ASN A 283 14.60 7.59 -3.82
CA ASN A 283 13.24 7.88 -4.30
C ASN A 283 13.14 8.02 -5.84
N VAL A 284 13.79 7.09 -6.56
CA VAL A 284 13.82 7.10 -8.03
C VAL A 284 12.60 6.33 -8.57
N SER A 285 11.80 7.00 -9.38
CA SER A 285 10.58 6.48 -10.01
C SER A 285 10.84 5.76 -11.34
N GLN A 286 9.86 4.97 -11.80
CA GLN A 286 9.95 4.25 -13.07
C GLN A 286 10.02 5.22 -14.26
N GLN A 287 9.34 6.36 -14.19
CA GLN A 287 9.35 7.41 -15.20
C GLN A 287 10.73 8.08 -15.30
N GLN A 288 11.38 8.39 -14.17
CA GLN A 288 12.75 8.94 -14.19
C GLN A 288 13.75 7.95 -14.81
N ILE A 289 13.58 6.65 -14.51
CA ILE A 289 14.38 5.59 -15.12
C ILE A 289 14.12 5.52 -16.62
N ALA A 290 12.86 5.50 -17.05
CA ALA A 290 12.49 5.44 -18.46
C ALA A 290 13.03 6.64 -19.24
N ALA A 291 12.90 7.86 -18.70
CA ALA A 291 13.44 9.08 -19.30
C ALA A 291 14.98 9.00 -19.44
N THR A 292 15.67 8.54 -18.39
CA THR A 292 17.14 8.40 -18.42
C THR A 292 17.58 7.32 -19.41
N LEU A 293 16.86 6.21 -19.49
CA LEU A 293 17.14 5.13 -20.45
C LEU A 293 16.85 5.54 -21.90
N ALA A 294 15.89 6.44 -22.13
CA ALA A 294 15.58 6.94 -23.47
C ALA A 294 16.74 7.77 -24.07
N GLU A 295 17.51 8.46 -23.22
CA GLU A 295 18.71 9.21 -23.62
C GLU A 295 19.96 8.32 -23.76
N GLY A 296 19.95 7.16 -23.10
CA GLY A 296 21.09 6.23 -23.10
C GLY A 296 21.16 5.37 -24.37
N THR A 297 22.37 5.09 -24.84
CA THR A 297 22.66 4.08 -25.87
C THR A 297 23.61 3.02 -25.32
N GLY A 298 23.79 1.92 -26.06
CA GLY A 298 24.72 0.84 -25.68
C GLY A 298 24.06 -0.36 -24.99
N THR A 299 24.91 -1.21 -24.43
CA THR A 299 24.54 -2.49 -23.80
C THR A 299 23.74 -2.31 -22.52
N ALA A 300 23.06 -3.37 -22.07
CA ALA A 300 22.30 -3.34 -20.82
C ALA A 300 23.17 -2.96 -19.60
N SER A 301 24.45 -3.37 -19.58
CA SER A 301 25.39 -2.98 -18.52
C SER A 301 25.69 -1.47 -18.55
N GLN A 302 26.02 -0.92 -19.72
CA GLN A 302 26.30 0.52 -19.87
C GLN A 302 25.09 1.38 -19.50
N ARG A 303 23.89 0.93 -19.84
CA ARG A 303 22.63 1.58 -19.47
C ARG A 303 22.36 1.51 -17.96
N LEU A 304 22.71 0.40 -17.31
CA LEU A 304 22.64 0.30 -15.85
C LEU A 304 23.64 1.27 -15.18
N ASP A 305 24.85 1.36 -15.70
CA ASP A 305 25.87 2.29 -15.20
C ASP A 305 25.40 3.74 -15.35
N LEU A 306 24.78 4.09 -16.48
CA LEU A 306 24.16 5.41 -16.70
C LEU A 306 23.10 5.73 -15.62
N LEU A 307 22.21 4.78 -15.32
CA LEU A 307 21.20 4.93 -14.27
C LEU A 307 21.84 5.15 -12.90
N GLN A 308 22.86 4.35 -12.56
CA GLN A 308 23.58 4.46 -11.29
C GLN A 308 24.32 5.79 -11.15
N GLN A 309 24.94 6.29 -12.23
CA GLN A 309 25.67 7.56 -12.20
C GLN A 309 24.73 8.77 -12.12
N ARG A 310 23.62 8.77 -12.87
CA ARG A 310 22.72 9.94 -12.92
C ARG A 310 21.69 9.99 -11.80
N LEU A 311 21.12 8.84 -11.45
CA LEU A 311 20.00 8.76 -10.50
C LEU A 311 20.41 8.16 -9.15
N GLN A 312 21.65 7.69 -9.02
CA GLN A 312 22.18 6.99 -7.83
C GLN A 312 21.40 5.70 -7.48
N CYS A 313 20.41 5.30 -8.27
CA CYS A 313 19.61 4.12 -7.98
C CYS A 313 20.46 2.85 -8.06
N GLY A 314 20.38 1.99 -7.05
CA GLY A 314 21.10 0.71 -7.01
C GLY A 314 22.53 0.78 -6.48
N THR A 315 22.99 1.94 -6.00
CA THR A 315 24.35 2.11 -5.44
C THR A 315 24.41 2.02 -3.91
N ASN A 316 23.26 2.08 -3.22
CA ASN A 316 23.20 2.04 -1.75
C ASN A 316 22.83 0.65 -1.19
N CYS A 317 21.52 0.30 -1.14
CA CYS A 317 21.08 -0.99 -0.58
C CYS A 317 21.05 -2.15 -1.59
N GLY A 318 21.16 -1.86 -2.89
CA GLY A 318 21.08 -2.85 -3.96
C GLY A 318 19.70 -3.48 -4.22
N SER A 319 18.65 -3.22 -3.43
CA SER A 319 17.34 -3.91 -3.56
C SER A 319 16.70 -3.77 -4.93
N CYS A 320 16.89 -2.61 -5.57
CA CYS A 320 16.32 -2.30 -6.88
C CYS A 320 17.14 -2.81 -8.07
N VAL A 321 18.38 -3.29 -7.86
CA VAL A 321 19.31 -3.66 -8.95
C VAL A 321 18.74 -4.74 -9.89
N PRO A 322 18.06 -5.81 -9.41
CA PRO A 322 17.46 -6.79 -10.31
C PRO A 322 16.42 -6.18 -11.25
N GLU A 323 15.60 -5.26 -10.74
CA GLU A 323 14.59 -4.57 -11.53
C GLU A 323 15.21 -3.56 -12.50
N LEU A 324 16.25 -2.83 -12.07
CA LEU A 324 17.00 -1.93 -12.94
C LEU A 324 17.64 -2.69 -14.12
N ARG A 325 18.20 -3.88 -13.88
CA ARG A 325 18.73 -4.75 -14.94
C ARG A 325 17.64 -5.18 -15.92
N ARG A 326 16.46 -5.56 -15.43
CA ARG A 326 15.32 -5.93 -16.28
C ARG A 326 14.87 -4.77 -17.16
N LEU A 327 14.75 -3.56 -16.59
CA LEU A 327 14.38 -2.35 -17.32
C LEU A 327 15.44 -1.93 -18.35
N ALA A 328 16.73 -1.98 -17.96
CA ALA A 328 17.83 -1.71 -18.88
C ALA A 328 17.84 -2.68 -20.06
N GLN A 329 17.69 -3.99 -19.80
CA GLN A 329 17.60 -5.02 -20.84
C GLN A 329 16.41 -4.79 -21.78
N ALA A 330 15.22 -4.49 -21.23
CA ALA A 330 14.04 -4.20 -22.03
C ALA A 330 14.22 -2.96 -22.92
N SER A 331 14.89 -1.91 -22.42
CA SER A 331 15.16 -0.70 -23.19
C SER A 331 16.11 -0.91 -24.38
N CYS A 332 17.03 -1.88 -24.30
CA CYS A 332 17.86 -2.28 -25.44
C CYS A 332 17.02 -2.93 -26.56
N MET A 333 16.01 -3.71 -26.19
CA MET A 333 15.18 -4.47 -27.14
C MET A 333 14.09 -3.61 -27.81
N ALA A 334 13.77 -2.45 -27.23
CA ALA A 334 12.74 -1.54 -27.73
C ALA A 334 13.23 -0.55 -28.79
N MET A 335 14.53 -0.57 -29.16
CA MET A 335 15.04 0.24 -30.28
C MET A 335 14.56 -0.36 -31.62
N PRO A 336 13.97 0.43 -32.54
CA PRO A 336 13.63 -0.07 -33.87
C PRO A 336 14.91 -0.53 -34.58
N ALA A 337 14.86 -1.68 -35.25
CA ALA A 337 15.89 -2.07 -36.20
C ALA A 337 16.07 -0.93 -37.23
N PRO A 338 17.31 -0.54 -37.58
CA PRO A 338 17.51 0.45 -38.63
C PRO A 338 16.88 -0.09 -39.92
N LEU A 339 16.04 0.73 -40.56
CA LEU A 339 15.55 0.50 -41.91
C LEU A 339 16.78 0.29 -42.81
N ALA A 340 16.96 -0.95 -43.28
CA ALA A 340 17.97 -1.26 -44.28
C ALA A 340 17.63 -0.46 -45.55
N ALA A 341 18.60 0.36 -45.99
CA ALA A 341 18.52 1.17 -47.21
C ALA A 341 18.66 0.30 -48.47
#